data_AF-A0A1K1LD42-F1
#
_entry.id   AF-A0A1K1LD42-F1
#
_cell.length_a   1.000
_cell.length_b   1.000
_cell.length_c   1.000
_cell.angle_alpha   90.00
_cell.angle_beta   90.00
_cell.angle_gamma   90.00
#
_symmetry.space_group_name_H-M   'P 1'
#
loop_
_entity.id
_entity.type
_entity.pdbx_description
1 polymer ?
#
loop_
_entity_poly.entity_id
_entity_poly.type
_entity_poly.pdbx_seq_one_letter_code
_entity_poly.pdbx_strand_id
1 'polypeptide(L)'
;MLFAKASTAEREALRLACEQDLLTFTALMFRARMAQPFLVNWHHARIVDALMAVYRGEIHNLIITMPPGGTKTELAVIHFMAWCFARSPHCRFLHLSGAAELAALNSATVKEIIELDEFQSLWPRRIRPDTRAKSRWNIDVGGRTAGGVYATSTGGQVTGFRAGYIRPGFSGAIIIDDPLKADDVWSDAKREAANRKITGTIRSRRASTEHTPVILIMQRLHEDDPAGHALAGDYALDFTHLEIQAVLDEDTDKERSYWPEKESLASLQELREKDPFTFAAQYQQRPTSLGGVMFKRDMIQRFRGRPEGLVRAGIFCDTAMKEGEKNDYSVLLYAATDDRDVYILDLDRGKWTAPVLLERAKSFWERHKPHRISNPLRFTGCHIEDKASGTGLIQTLRAQTSIPVIAVQRNRDKVSRANDVLPYVAGGRLYIPDDQPWADALIAELCAFSPAMTHAHDDQVDTVVDAIDTLLMPTGGMLAGADWS
;
A
#
# COMPACT_ATOMS: atom_id res chain seq x y z
N MET A 1 33.55 -14.32 17.54
CA MET A 1 34.06 -13.01 17.09
C MET A 1 34.86 -13.18 15.81
N LEU A 2 34.47 -12.48 14.75
CA LEU A 2 35.11 -12.51 13.42
C LEU A 2 36.59 -12.06 13.47
N PHE A 3 36.95 -11.17 14.41
CA PHE A 3 38.31 -10.59 14.50
C PHE A 3 39.16 -11.16 15.65
N ALA A 4 38.74 -12.26 16.27
CA ALA A 4 39.43 -12.84 17.44
C ALA A 4 40.93 -13.11 17.19
N LYS A 5 41.29 -13.44 15.94
CA LYS A 5 42.68 -13.75 15.53
C LYS A 5 43.32 -12.69 14.63
N ALA A 6 42.61 -11.59 14.32
CA ALA A 6 43.14 -10.54 13.47
C ALA A 6 44.19 -9.72 14.22
N SER A 7 45.37 -9.57 13.62
CA SER A 7 46.45 -8.69 14.06
C SER A 7 46.04 -7.21 14.03
N THR A 8 46.81 -6.35 14.69
CA THR A 8 46.58 -4.90 14.68
C THR A 8 46.59 -4.33 13.25
N ALA A 9 47.51 -4.80 12.40
CA ALA A 9 47.60 -4.34 11.01
C ALA A 9 46.37 -4.77 10.17
N GLU A 10 45.88 -5.99 10.36
CA GLU A 10 44.67 -6.46 9.69
C GLU A 10 43.42 -5.69 10.15
N ARG A 11 43.31 -5.38 11.45
CA ARG A 11 42.22 -4.55 11.97
C ARG A 11 42.25 -3.14 11.40
N GLU A 12 43.42 -2.54 11.28
CA GLU A 12 43.56 -1.21 10.66
C GLU A 12 43.19 -1.26 9.16
N ALA A 13 43.61 -2.29 8.43
CA ALA A 13 43.21 -2.46 7.03
C ALA A 13 41.69 -2.64 6.87
N LEU A 14 41.07 -3.46 7.73
CA LEU A 14 39.61 -3.64 7.75
C LEU A 14 38.88 -2.34 8.08
N ARG A 15 39.39 -1.59 9.05
CA ARG A 15 38.88 -0.28 9.43
C ARG A 15 38.89 0.67 8.24
N LEU A 16 40.03 0.82 7.56
CA LEU A 16 40.17 1.71 6.40
C LEU A 16 39.26 1.29 5.25
N ALA A 17 39.17 -0.01 4.96
CA ALA A 17 38.29 -0.54 3.92
C ALA A 17 36.81 -0.22 4.22
N CYS A 18 36.36 -0.44 5.46
CA CYS A 18 35.00 -0.11 5.87
C CYS A 18 34.74 1.41 5.86
N GLU A 19 35.73 2.23 6.22
CA GLU A 19 35.61 3.69 6.20
C GLU A 19 35.54 4.27 4.78
N GLN A 20 36.07 3.55 3.78
CA GLN A 20 36.05 3.95 2.37
C GLN A 20 34.81 3.42 1.63
N ASP A 21 34.30 2.25 2.02
CA ASP A 21 33.19 1.59 1.35
C ASP A 21 32.12 1.13 2.34
N LEU A 22 30.94 1.76 2.25
CA LEU A 22 29.76 1.41 3.04
C LEU A 22 29.28 -0.03 2.77
N LEU A 23 29.45 -0.55 1.55
CA LEU A 23 29.02 -1.92 1.24
C LEU A 23 29.92 -2.95 1.94
N THR A 24 31.23 -2.72 1.96
CA THR A 24 32.18 -3.51 2.75
C THR A 24 31.85 -3.47 4.24
N PHE A 25 31.59 -2.28 4.80
CA PHE A 25 31.13 -2.16 6.19
C PHE A 25 29.85 -2.96 6.42
N THR A 26 28.90 -2.88 5.49
CA THR A 26 27.59 -3.54 5.60
C THR A 26 27.74 -5.05 5.57
N ALA A 27 28.47 -5.61 4.61
CA ALA A 27 28.71 -7.05 4.54
C ALA A 27 29.41 -7.59 5.79
N LEU A 28 30.35 -6.82 6.34
CA LEU A 28 31.10 -7.20 7.54
C LEU A 28 30.25 -7.15 8.81
N MET A 29 29.54 -6.06 9.05
CA MET A 29 28.69 -5.88 10.24
C MET A 29 27.44 -6.75 10.19
N PHE A 30 26.86 -6.95 9.01
CA PHE A 30 25.78 -7.91 8.80
C PHE A 30 26.23 -9.32 9.16
N ARG A 31 27.42 -9.75 8.70
CA ARG A 31 27.97 -11.05 9.06
C ARG A 31 28.25 -11.19 10.55
N ALA A 32 28.73 -10.13 11.20
CA ALA A 32 28.97 -10.11 12.64
C ALA A 32 27.67 -10.29 13.43
N ARG A 33 26.63 -9.56 13.05
CA ARG A 33 25.32 -9.56 13.71
C ARG A 33 24.49 -10.82 13.42
N MET A 34 24.40 -11.20 12.16
CA MET A 34 23.48 -12.25 11.67
C MET A 34 24.14 -13.62 11.54
N ALA A 35 25.45 -13.73 11.79
CA ALA A 35 26.24 -14.95 11.63
C ALA A 35 26.17 -15.59 10.23
N GLN A 36 25.82 -14.82 9.21
CA GLN A 36 25.69 -15.26 7.81
C GLN A 36 26.11 -14.14 6.85
N PRO A 37 26.60 -14.45 5.64
CA PRO A 37 27.03 -13.41 4.69
C PRO A 37 25.85 -12.56 4.22
N PHE A 38 26.14 -11.28 3.95
CA PHE A 38 25.18 -10.40 3.26
C PHE A 38 25.17 -10.73 1.77
N LEU A 39 24.00 -11.06 1.22
CA LEU A 39 23.85 -11.35 -0.20
C LEU A 39 23.80 -10.04 -0.98
N VAL A 40 24.93 -9.70 -1.62
CA VAL A 40 25.07 -8.50 -2.42
C VAL A 40 24.44 -8.68 -3.80
N ASN A 41 23.86 -7.60 -4.30
CA ASN A 41 23.31 -7.47 -5.64
C ASN A 41 23.57 -6.03 -6.15
N TRP A 42 23.53 -5.78 -7.46
CA TRP A 42 23.94 -4.52 -8.09
C TRP A 42 23.22 -3.27 -7.53
N HIS A 43 21.96 -3.41 -7.11
CA HIS A 43 21.17 -2.29 -6.61
C HIS A 43 21.70 -1.76 -5.27
N HIS A 44 22.35 -2.61 -4.46
CA HIS A 44 23.01 -2.18 -3.23
C HIS A 44 24.14 -1.20 -3.51
N ALA A 45 24.92 -1.42 -4.58
CA ALA A 45 25.97 -0.50 -4.98
C ALA A 45 25.39 0.88 -5.38
N ARG A 46 24.26 0.89 -6.12
CA ARG A 46 23.56 2.15 -6.47
C ARG A 46 23.05 2.91 -5.24
N ILE A 47 22.49 2.19 -4.27
CA ILE A 47 22.04 2.78 -3.00
C ILE A 47 23.23 3.35 -2.23
N VAL A 48 24.33 2.60 -2.14
CA VAL A 48 25.57 3.05 -1.49
C VAL A 48 26.12 4.30 -2.17
N ASP A 49 26.21 4.33 -3.49
CA ASP A 49 26.70 5.49 -4.24
C ASP A 49 25.86 6.75 -3.91
N ALA A 50 24.53 6.62 -3.91
CA ALA A 50 23.62 7.71 -3.57
C ALA A 50 23.79 8.17 -2.10
N LEU A 51 23.85 7.23 -1.14
CA LEU A 51 24.06 7.57 0.27
C LEU A 51 25.42 8.22 0.52
N MET A 52 26.46 7.80 -0.20
CA MET A 52 27.79 8.40 -0.11
C MET A 52 27.85 9.77 -0.77
N ALA A 53 27.10 10.02 -1.84
CA ALA A 53 26.90 11.36 -2.38
C ALA A 53 26.22 12.29 -1.36
N VAL A 54 25.22 11.79 -0.60
CA VAL A 54 24.62 12.54 0.52
C VAL A 54 25.68 12.85 1.59
N TYR A 55 26.45 11.85 2.00
CA TYR A 55 27.45 12.00 3.05
C TYR A 55 28.56 13.01 2.67
N ARG A 56 28.97 13.02 1.40
CA ARG A 56 29.95 13.99 0.86
C ARG A 56 29.37 15.39 0.63
N GLY A 57 28.04 15.54 0.71
CA GLY A 57 27.35 16.80 0.47
C GLY A 57 27.20 17.16 -1.01
N GLU A 58 27.36 16.17 -1.91
CA GLU A 58 27.14 16.31 -3.35
C GLU A 58 25.65 16.37 -3.68
N ILE A 59 24.83 15.67 -2.88
CA ILE A 59 23.37 15.75 -2.92
C ILE A 59 22.81 16.09 -1.54
N HIS A 60 21.85 17.01 -1.48
CA HIS A 60 21.36 17.56 -0.22
C HIS A 60 20.12 16.84 0.32
N ASN A 61 19.33 16.20 -0.54
CA ASN A 61 18.20 15.37 -0.14
C ASN A 61 18.06 14.21 -1.14
N LEU A 62 17.65 13.05 -0.64
CA LEU A 62 17.61 11.80 -1.41
C LEU A 62 16.26 11.12 -1.23
N ILE A 63 15.67 10.66 -2.33
CA ILE A 63 14.55 9.72 -2.36
C ILE A 63 15.06 8.41 -2.93
N ILE A 64 14.81 7.29 -2.25
CA ILE A 64 15.04 5.94 -2.75
C ILE A 64 13.68 5.24 -2.82
N THR A 65 13.22 4.93 -4.05
CA THR A 65 12.02 4.11 -4.25
C THR A 65 12.41 2.75 -4.81
N MET A 66 11.96 1.68 -4.15
CA MET A 66 12.29 0.32 -4.60
C MET A 66 11.31 -0.74 -4.08
N PRO A 67 11.29 -1.95 -4.67
CA PRO A 67 10.33 -3.00 -4.31
C PRO A 67 10.43 -3.45 -2.84
N PRO A 68 9.34 -3.99 -2.27
CA PRO A 68 9.36 -4.57 -0.94
C PRO A 68 10.38 -5.70 -0.84
N GLY A 69 11.00 -5.84 0.35
CA GLY A 69 11.96 -6.90 0.65
C GLY A 69 13.34 -6.74 -0.01
N GLY A 70 13.62 -5.64 -0.70
CA GLY A 70 14.93 -5.37 -1.32
C GLY A 70 15.96 -4.79 -0.35
N THR A 71 15.96 -5.20 0.93
CA THR A 71 16.97 -4.81 1.94
C THR A 71 17.20 -3.30 2.14
N LYS A 72 16.24 -2.47 1.72
CA LYS A 72 16.30 -1.01 1.73
C LYS A 72 16.55 -0.40 3.11
N THR A 73 15.78 -0.81 4.11
CA THR A 73 15.91 -0.37 5.50
C THR A 73 17.22 -0.85 6.14
N GLU A 74 17.61 -2.10 5.88
CA GLU A 74 18.85 -2.69 6.41
C GLU A 74 20.08 -1.87 5.98
N LEU A 75 20.13 -1.45 4.72
CA LEU A 75 21.24 -0.68 4.17
C LEU A 75 21.12 0.82 4.45
N ALA A 76 20.03 1.47 4.01
CA ALA A 76 19.92 2.93 3.97
C ALA A 76 19.54 3.58 5.31
N VAL A 77 19.04 2.78 6.26
CA VAL A 77 18.68 3.24 7.61
C VAL A 77 19.69 2.70 8.62
N ILE A 78 19.70 1.38 8.79
CA ILE A 78 20.42 0.72 9.89
C ILE A 78 21.94 0.83 9.69
N HIS A 79 22.46 0.27 8.59
CA HIS A 79 23.90 0.26 8.33
C HIS A 79 24.46 1.64 8.01
N PHE A 80 23.71 2.48 7.28
CA PHE A 80 24.14 3.86 7.01
C PHE A 80 24.32 4.67 8.30
N MET A 81 23.39 4.60 9.26
CA MET A 81 23.55 5.25 10.55
C MET A 81 24.75 4.70 11.33
N ALA A 82 24.89 3.37 11.42
CA ALA A 82 26.00 2.73 12.12
C ALA A 82 27.36 3.11 11.50
N TRP A 83 27.47 3.12 10.17
CA TRP A 83 28.65 3.56 9.45
C TRP A 83 28.98 5.02 9.72
N CYS A 84 27.97 5.91 9.73
CA CYS A 84 28.19 7.31 10.08
C CYS A 84 28.75 7.46 11.51
N PHE A 85 28.32 6.63 12.46
CA PHE A 85 28.90 6.61 13.80
C PHE A 85 30.34 6.06 13.83
N ALA A 86 30.67 5.08 12.97
CA ALA A 86 32.05 4.65 12.75
C ALA A 86 32.92 5.82 12.26
N ARG A 87 32.42 6.66 11.35
CA ARG A 87 33.10 7.88 10.88
C ARG A 87 33.17 8.99 11.92
N SER A 88 32.08 9.24 12.66
CA SER A 88 32.01 10.34 13.62
C SER A 88 31.03 10.06 14.77
N PRO A 89 31.45 10.21 16.04
CA PRO A 89 30.53 10.08 17.18
C PRO A 89 29.53 11.26 17.29
N HIS A 90 29.70 12.30 16.47
CA HIS A 90 28.90 13.53 16.49
C HIS A 90 27.73 13.53 15.50
N CYS A 91 27.34 12.38 14.95
CA CYS A 91 26.17 12.29 14.09
C CYS A 91 24.87 12.33 14.92
N ARG A 92 23.85 13.07 14.45
CA ARG A 92 22.51 13.09 15.03
C ARG A 92 21.46 12.71 14.00
N PHE A 93 20.78 11.59 14.22
CA PHE A 93 19.74 11.09 13.33
C PHE A 93 18.36 11.21 13.94
N LEU A 94 17.43 11.75 13.17
CA LEU A 94 16.01 11.64 13.43
C LEU A 94 15.43 10.62 12.45
N HIS A 95 15.03 9.46 12.96
CA HIS A 95 14.46 8.39 12.16
C HIS A 95 12.93 8.36 12.32
N LEU A 96 12.21 8.43 11.21
CA LEU A 96 10.75 8.36 11.15
C LEU A 96 10.32 7.11 10.39
N SER A 97 9.30 6.43 10.86
CA SER A 97 8.69 5.29 10.15
C SER A 97 7.16 5.26 10.31
N GLY A 98 6.44 4.54 9.44
CA GLY A 98 4.98 4.40 9.53
C GLY A 98 4.48 3.76 10.85
N ALA A 99 5.35 3.04 11.57
CA ALA A 99 5.03 2.47 12.88
C ALA A 99 6.11 2.79 13.92
N ALA A 100 5.67 3.14 15.14
CA ALA A 100 6.60 3.48 16.25
C ALA A 100 7.43 2.27 16.69
N GLU A 101 6.84 1.07 16.63
CA GLU A 101 7.54 -0.18 16.94
C GLU A 101 8.64 -0.48 15.94
N LEU A 102 8.37 -0.31 14.63
CA LEU A 102 9.37 -0.49 13.58
C LEU A 102 10.52 0.51 13.70
N ALA A 103 10.21 1.79 13.97
CA ALA A 103 11.23 2.81 14.22
C ALA A 103 12.11 2.45 15.44
N ALA A 104 11.49 1.97 16.53
CA ALA A 104 12.22 1.57 17.73
C ALA A 104 13.08 0.32 17.49
N LEU A 105 12.61 -0.63 16.68
CA LEU A 105 13.37 -1.82 16.28
C LEU A 105 14.60 -1.43 15.47
N ASN A 106 14.45 -0.64 14.41
CA ASN A 106 15.56 -0.14 13.58
C ASN A 106 16.61 0.58 14.44
N SER A 107 16.18 1.46 15.34
CA SER A 107 17.06 2.18 16.27
C SER A 107 17.79 1.24 17.24
N ALA A 108 17.11 0.20 17.75
CA ALA A 108 17.74 -0.80 18.61
C ALA A 108 18.78 -1.61 17.84
N THR A 109 18.53 -1.94 16.57
CA THR A 109 19.48 -2.66 15.72
C THR A 109 20.72 -1.83 15.39
N VAL A 110 20.58 -0.52 15.15
CA VAL A 110 21.76 0.37 15.00
C VAL A 110 22.60 0.35 16.27
N LYS A 111 21.95 0.43 17.43
CA LYS A 111 22.61 0.36 18.73
C LYS A 111 23.32 -0.98 18.93
N GLU A 112 22.68 -2.09 18.60
CA GLU A 112 23.26 -3.43 18.63
C GLU A 112 24.52 -3.53 17.76
N ILE A 113 24.49 -3.03 16.51
CA ILE A 113 25.65 -3.02 15.62
C ILE A 113 26.82 -2.24 16.24
N ILE A 114 26.54 -1.07 16.84
CA ILE A 114 27.58 -0.28 17.51
C ILE A 114 28.15 -1.03 18.72
N GLU A 115 27.33 -1.80 19.44
CA GLU A 115 27.75 -2.56 20.62
C GLU A 115 28.49 -3.87 20.30
N LEU A 116 28.51 -4.34 19.04
CA LEU A 116 29.26 -5.53 18.62
C LEU A 116 30.75 -5.39 18.95
N ASP A 117 31.36 -6.49 19.39
CA ASP A 117 32.81 -6.56 19.64
C ASP A 117 33.61 -6.22 18.38
N GLU A 118 33.13 -6.67 17.21
CA GLU A 118 33.70 -6.35 15.90
C GLU A 118 33.73 -4.84 15.66
N PHE A 119 32.59 -4.15 15.85
CA PHE A 119 32.50 -2.71 15.68
C PHE A 119 33.40 -1.98 16.70
N GLN A 120 33.30 -2.35 17.98
CA GLN A 120 34.07 -1.71 19.07
C GLN A 120 35.58 -1.88 18.90
N SER A 121 36.03 -3.00 18.34
CA SER A 121 37.44 -3.24 18.08
C SER A 121 38.05 -2.32 17.01
N LEU A 122 37.22 -1.79 16.10
CA LEU A 122 37.63 -0.90 15.01
C LEU A 122 37.33 0.57 15.34
N TRP A 123 36.16 0.84 15.91
CA TRP A 123 35.68 2.18 16.28
C TRP A 123 35.07 2.15 17.69
N PRO A 124 35.88 2.33 18.74
CA PRO A 124 35.36 2.42 20.10
C PRO A 124 34.31 3.54 20.21
N ARG A 125 33.09 3.18 20.61
CA ARG A 125 31.96 4.11 20.77
C ARG A 125 31.21 3.77 22.03
N ARG A 126 31.12 4.73 22.95
CA ARG A 126 30.38 4.55 24.20
C ARG A 126 28.96 5.05 24.04
N ILE A 127 27.98 4.20 24.31
CA ILE A 127 26.58 4.61 24.43
C ILE A 127 26.34 5.09 25.85
N ARG A 128 25.59 6.19 26.00
CA ARG A 128 25.32 6.78 27.30
C ARG A 128 24.42 5.86 28.16
N PRO A 129 24.79 5.53 29.40
CA PRO A 129 24.06 4.54 30.21
C PRO A 129 22.64 4.97 30.64
N ASP A 130 22.38 6.28 30.67
CA ASP A 130 21.12 6.88 31.15
C ASP A 130 19.97 6.76 30.14
N THR A 131 20.23 6.28 28.92
CA THR A 131 19.20 6.10 27.89
C THR A 131 18.72 4.65 27.83
N ARG A 132 17.72 4.33 28.67
CA ARG A 132 17.03 3.03 28.65
C ARG A 132 16.06 2.86 27.47
N ALA A 133 15.83 3.90 26.67
CA ALA A 133 14.86 3.88 25.58
C ALA A 133 15.47 3.31 24.29
N LYS A 134 14.85 2.26 23.73
CA LYS A 134 15.19 1.71 22.40
C LYS A 134 15.05 2.75 21.28
N SER A 135 14.08 3.66 21.43
CA SER A 135 13.77 4.73 20.49
C SER A 135 14.66 5.96 20.63
N ARG A 136 15.40 6.14 21.74
CA ARG A 136 16.23 7.34 21.92
C ARG A 136 17.47 7.04 22.77
N TRP A 137 18.63 7.16 22.15
CA TRP A 137 19.92 6.93 22.79
C TRP A 137 20.99 7.89 22.26
N ASN A 138 22.03 8.10 23.05
CA ASN A 138 23.10 9.06 22.74
C ASN A 138 24.49 8.42 22.81
N ILE A 139 25.41 8.93 21.99
CA ILE A 139 26.85 8.65 22.10
C ILE A 139 27.47 9.56 23.16
N ASP A 140 28.28 8.96 24.02
CA ASP A 140 29.09 9.62 25.04
C ASP A 140 30.52 9.85 24.53
N VAL A 141 30.98 11.10 24.58
CA VAL A 141 32.39 11.46 24.35
C VAL A 141 32.85 12.27 25.55
N GLY A 142 33.73 11.69 26.36
CA GLY A 142 34.27 12.35 27.55
C GLY A 142 33.20 12.75 28.58
N GLY A 143 32.16 11.92 28.76
CA GLY A 143 31.06 12.19 29.70
C GLY A 143 29.96 13.12 29.17
N ARG A 144 30.09 13.61 27.93
CA ARG A 144 29.15 14.55 27.30
C ARG A 144 28.41 13.89 26.16
N THR A 145 27.15 14.29 25.95
CA THR A 145 26.35 13.89 24.79
C THR A 145 26.93 14.48 23.51
N ALA A 146 27.42 13.61 22.61
CA ALA A 146 28.05 14.00 21.35
C ALA A 146 27.12 13.86 20.13
N GLY A 147 26.42 12.74 20.03
CA GLY A 147 25.54 12.38 18.92
C GLY A 147 24.48 11.41 19.40
N GLY A 148 23.68 10.85 18.49
CA GLY A 148 22.65 9.88 18.86
C GLY A 148 21.55 9.71 17.83
N VAL A 149 20.61 8.84 18.17
CA VAL A 149 19.43 8.54 17.36
C VAL A 149 18.18 8.85 18.17
N TYR A 150 17.21 9.48 17.53
CA TYR A 150 15.83 9.49 17.98
C TYR A 150 14.96 8.89 16.87
N ALA A 151 14.30 7.77 17.17
CA ALA A 151 13.39 7.08 16.29
C ALA A 151 11.95 7.14 16.81
N THR A 152 11.00 7.45 15.93
CA THR A 152 9.57 7.51 16.28
C THR A 152 8.71 7.29 15.05
N SER A 153 7.39 7.16 15.22
CA SER A 153 6.51 7.11 14.07
C SER A 153 6.46 8.46 13.34
N THR A 154 6.08 8.48 12.06
CA THR A 154 5.88 9.71 11.27
C THR A 154 4.94 10.71 11.94
N GLY A 155 3.97 10.21 12.73
CA GLY A 155 3.06 11.04 13.52
C GLY A 155 3.41 11.19 14.99
N GLY A 156 4.53 10.63 15.44
CA GLY A 156 4.99 10.71 16.81
C GLY A 156 5.51 12.09 17.18
N GLN A 157 5.49 12.40 18.46
CA GLN A 157 6.06 13.64 18.97
C GLN A 157 7.59 13.63 18.81
N VAL A 158 8.17 14.72 18.29
CA VAL A 158 9.62 14.86 18.03
C VAL A 158 10.27 16.01 18.82
N THR A 159 9.65 16.46 19.92
CA THR A 159 10.07 17.65 20.68
C THR A 159 11.49 17.54 21.26
N GLY A 160 12.24 18.66 21.26
CA GLY A 160 13.57 18.75 21.88
C GLY A 160 14.75 18.05 21.17
N PHE A 161 14.53 17.41 20.01
CA PHE A 161 15.62 16.81 19.21
C PHE A 161 15.69 17.45 17.82
N ARG A 162 16.91 17.52 17.25
CA ARG A 162 17.15 17.93 15.86
C ARG A 162 18.14 16.96 15.22
N ALA A 163 17.92 16.65 13.95
CA ALA A 163 18.91 15.95 13.15
C ALA A 163 20.03 16.91 12.77
N GLY A 164 21.26 16.40 12.72
CA GLY A 164 22.44 17.20 12.40
C GLY A 164 22.81 18.27 13.44
N TYR A 165 23.84 19.04 13.10
CA TYR A 165 24.30 20.24 13.78
C TYR A 165 24.38 21.43 12.82
N ILE A 166 24.31 22.65 13.36
CA ILE A 166 24.53 23.88 12.59
C ILE A 166 26.05 24.04 12.38
N ARG A 167 26.59 23.36 11.38
CA ARG A 167 27.99 23.45 10.96
C ARG A 167 28.17 23.00 9.50
N PRO A 168 29.26 23.38 8.82
CA PRO A 168 29.62 22.82 7.53
C PRO A 168 29.78 21.30 7.57
N GLY A 169 29.31 20.65 6.49
CA GLY A 169 29.47 19.22 6.25
C GLY A 169 28.47 18.32 7.00
N PHE A 170 28.45 17.05 6.62
CA PHE A 170 27.50 16.07 7.15
C PHE A 170 27.68 15.87 8.66
N SER A 171 26.55 15.88 9.38
CA SER A 171 26.51 15.66 10.84
C SER A 171 25.31 14.84 11.28
N GLY A 172 24.69 14.10 10.35
CA GLY A 172 23.47 13.34 10.55
C GLY A 172 22.36 13.80 9.59
N ALA A 173 21.22 13.10 9.64
CA ALA A 173 20.13 13.26 8.68
C ALA A 173 18.76 13.06 9.34
N ILE A 174 17.71 13.59 8.71
CA ILE A 174 16.36 13.08 8.92
C ILE A 174 16.19 11.91 7.95
N ILE A 175 15.93 10.70 8.47
CA ILE A 175 15.73 9.50 7.68
C ILE A 175 14.28 9.05 7.84
N ILE A 176 13.53 9.03 6.74
CA ILE A 176 12.12 8.68 6.69
C ILE A 176 12.01 7.34 5.95
N ASP A 177 11.51 6.31 6.63
CA ASP A 177 11.52 4.92 6.16
C ASP A 177 10.10 4.35 6.18
N ASP A 178 9.54 4.09 5.00
CA ASP A 178 8.16 3.65 4.81
C ASP A 178 7.18 4.43 5.72
N PRO A 179 7.04 5.76 5.53
CA PRO A 179 6.32 6.64 6.45
C PRO A 179 4.81 6.40 6.53
N LEU A 180 4.26 5.60 5.62
CA LEU A 180 2.85 5.29 5.45
C LEU A 180 2.67 3.78 5.44
N LYS A 181 1.67 3.27 6.17
CA LYS A 181 1.32 1.85 6.12
C LYS A 181 0.53 1.56 4.85
N ALA A 182 0.65 0.34 4.32
CA ALA A 182 -0.08 -0.09 3.13
C ALA A 182 -1.60 0.13 3.28
N ASP A 183 -2.20 -0.28 4.40
CA ASP A 183 -3.65 -0.09 4.64
C ASP A 183 -4.07 1.39 4.75
N ASP A 184 -3.15 2.26 5.15
CA ASP A 184 -3.41 3.69 5.30
C ASP A 184 -3.37 4.43 3.95
N VAL A 185 -2.87 3.78 2.89
CA VAL A 185 -2.73 4.40 1.57
C VAL A 185 -4.07 4.78 0.96
N TRP A 186 -5.14 4.04 1.21
CA TRP A 186 -6.44 4.29 0.59
C TRP A 186 -7.22 5.43 1.26
N SER A 187 -6.72 5.98 2.37
CA SER A 187 -7.36 7.09 3.08
C SER A 187 -6.65 8.41 2.78
N ASP A 188 -7.30 9.27 2.00
CA ASP A 188 -6.81 10.61 1.65
C ASP A 188 -6.43 11.40 2.90
N ALA A 189 -7.30 11.40 3.91
CA ALA A 189 -7.06 12.07 5.19
C ALA A 189 -5.78 11.57 5.89
N LYS A 190 -5.48 10.27 5.82
CA LYS A 190 -4.26 9.70 6.41
C LYS A 190 -3.03 10.01 5.56
N ARG A 191 -3.12 9.95 4.22
CA ARG A 191 -2.04 10.36 3.31
C ARG A 191 -1.66 11.82 3.54
N GLU A 192 -2.64 12.72 3.49
CA GLU A 192 -2.41 14.15 3.75
C GLU A 192 -1.86 14.40 5.16
N ALA A 193 -2.36 13.68 6.18
CA ALA A 193 -1.85 13.83 7.54
C ALA A 193 -0.37 13.42 7.63
N ALA A 194 0.04 12.33 6.98
CA ALA A 194 1.43 11.92 6.90
C ALA A 194 2.29 12.99 6.20
N ASN A 195 1.85 13.50 5.05
CA ASN A 195 2.55 14.54 4.28
C ASN A 195 2.70 15.84 5.08
N ARG A 196 1.64 16.31 5.75
CA ARG A 196 1.69 17.48 6.65
C ARG A 196 2.67 17.28 7.80
N LYS A 197 2.66 16.10 8.42
CA LYS A 197 3.56 15.76 9.54
C LYS A 197 5.03 15.70 9.12
N ILE A 198 5.31 15.12 7.95
CA ILE A 198 6.66 15.10 7.34
C ILE A 198 7.13 16.52 7.10
N THR A 199 6.32 17.34 6.42
CA THR A 199 6.63 18.76 6.15
C THR A 199 6.97 19.54 7.42
N GLY A 200 6.12 19.43 8.44
CA GLY A 200 6.35 20.10 9.74
C GLY A 200 7.61 19.60 10.45
N THR A 201 7.92 18.31 10.31
CA THR A 201 9.13 17.71 10.90
C THR A 201 10.39 18.15 10.19
N ILE A 202 10.42 18.11 8.85
CA ILE A 202 11.53 18.61 8.03
C ILE A 202 11.84 20.07 8.41
N ARG A 203 10.81 20.93 8.41
CA ARG A 203 10.97 22.37 8.70
C ARG A 203 11.50 22.65 10.11
N SER A 204 11.06 21.89 11.11
CA SER A 204 11.36 22.19 12.52
C SER A 204 12.56 21.42 13.09
N ARG A 205 12.95 20.29 12.48
CA ARG A 205 13.94 19.35 13.04
C ARG A 205 15.25 19.27 12.28
N ARG A 206 15.33 19.87 11.09
CA ARG A 206 16.58 20.01 10.36
C ARG A 206 17.45 21.07 11.05
N ALA A 207 18.66 20.71 11.50
CA ALA A 207 19.54 21.68 12.16
C ALA A 207 20.09 22.71 11.17
N SER A 208 20.64 22.25 10.04
CA SER A 208 21.12 23.09 8.95
C SER A 208 20.33 22.82 7.67
N THR A 209 19.76 23.87 7.07
CA THR A 209 19.08 23.78 5.77
C THR A 209 20.03 23.36 4.65
N GLU A 210 21.32 23.63 4.78
CA GLU A 210 22.33 23.29 3.76
C GLU A 210 22.97 21.92 4.01
N HIS A 211 23.27 21.59 5.28
CA HIS A 211 24.15 20.47 5.62
C HIS A 211 23.46 19.30 6.35
N THR A 212 22.20 19.42 6.74
CA THR A 212 21.43 18.32 7.36
C THR A 212 20.46 17.73 6.33
N PRO A 213 20.84 16.67 5.61
CA PRO A 213 20.00 16.12 4.55
C PRO A 213 18.73 15.44 5.06
N VAL A 214 17.75 15.32 4.16
CA VAL A 214 16.58 14.46 4.31
C VAL A 214 16.72 13.27 3.36
N ILE A 215 16.60 12.06 3.90
CA ILE A 215 16.63 10.81 3.13
C ILE A 215 15.27 10.14 3.31
N LEU A 216 14.52 10.01 2.23
CA LEU A 216 13.24 9.31 2.19
C LEU A 216 13.44 7.98 1.45
N ILE A 217 13.13 6.86 2.11
CA ILE A 217 13.17 5.53 1.51
C ILE A 217 11.78 4.92 1.65
N MET A 218 11.22 4.43 0.54
CA MET A 218 9.98 3.67 0.58
C MET A 218 9.78 2.80 -0.65
N GLN A 219 8.78 1.91 -0.63
CA GLN A 219 8.14 1.46 -1.87
C GLN A 219 7.00 2.42 -2.21
N ARG A 220 6.79 2.74 -3.49
CA ARG A 220 5.64 3.57 -3.88
C ARG A 220 4.33 2.83 -3.59
N LEU A 221 3.38 3.52 -2.98
CA LEU A 221 2.05 2.99 -2.67
C LEU A 221 0.95 3.70 -3.45
N HIS A 222 1.15 4.98 -3.78
CA HIS A 222 0.14 5.84 -4.42
C HIS A 222 0.81 7.04 -5.10
N GLU A 223 0.11 7.73 -6.00
CA GLU A 223 0.62 8.96 -6.60
C GLU A 223 0.88 10.04 -5.54
N ASP A 224 -0.08 10.27 -4.63
CA ASP A 224 0.02 11.18 -3.48
C ASP A 224 0.67 10.57 -2.22
N ASP A 225 1.47 9.52 -2.39
CA ASP A 225 2.28 9.04 -1.26
C ASP A 225 3.41 10.02 -0.92
N PRO A 226 4.11 9.84 0.21
CA PRO A 226 5.19 10.76 0.60
C PRO A 226 6.32 10.92 -0.40
N ALA A 227 6.63 9.90 -1.20
CA ALA A 227 7.62 10.04 -2.28
C ALA A 227 7.06 10.87 -3.43
N GLY A 228 5.79 10.68 -3.79
CA GLY A 228 5.09 11.50 -4.77
C GLY A 228 5.08 12.98 -4.40
N HIS A 229 4.70 13.33 -3.17
CA HIS A 229 4.76 14.70 -2.67
C HIS A 229 6.18 15.28 -2.66
N ALA A 230 7.18 14.48 -2.30
CA ALA A 230 8.57 14.91 -2.32
C ALA A 230 9.05 15.19 -3.76
N LEU A 231 8.68 14.36 -4.73
CA LEU A 231 8.99 14.54 -6.15
C LEU A 231 8.22 15.71 -6.78
N ALA A 232 7.01 16.00 -6.31
CA ALA A 232 6.22 17.16 -6.72
C ALA A 232 6.77 18.49 -6.15
N GLY A 233 7.69 18.43 -5.19
CA GLY A 233 8.30 19.61 -4.54
C GLY A 233 7.53 20.15 -3.34
N ASP A 234 6.52 19.42 -2.85
CA ASP A 234 5.62 19.90 -1.78
C ASP A 234 6.32 20.09 -0.42
N TYR A 235 7.46 19.41 -0.23
CA TYR A 235 8.28 19.56 0.97
C TYR A 235 9.24 20.76 0.91
N ALA A 236 9.20 21.55 -0.17
CA ALA A 236 10.10 22.67 -0.43
C ALA A 236 11.59 22.29 -0.32
N LEU A 237 11.92 21.11 -0.82
CA LEU A 237 13.27 20.56 -0.88
C LEU A 237 13.48 19.93 -2.25
N ASP A 238 14.65 20.16 -2.84
CA ASP A 238 15.05 19.47 -4.06
C ASP A 238 15.60 18.09 -3.69
N PHE A 239 14.94 17.05 -4.20
CA PHE A 239 15.34 15.67 -3.97
C PHE A 239 15.98 15.08 -5.23
N THR A 240 17.13 14.45 -5.05
CA THR A 240 17.64 13.50 -6.04
C THR A 240 16.90 12.18 -5.87
N HIS A 241 16.41 11.59 -6.96
CA HIS A 241 15.60 10.37 -6.93
C HIS A 241 16.39 9.18 -7.49
N LEU A 242 16.58 8.16 -6.66
CA LEU A 242 17.04 6.84 -7.07
C LEU A 242 15.85 5.89 -7.12
N GLU A 243 15.47 5.49 -8.33
CA GLU A 243 14.43 4.50 -8.58
C GLU A 243 15.05 3.13 -8.90
N ILE A 244 14.57 2.09 -8.24
CA ILE A 244 14.88 0.69 -8.56
C ILE A 244 13.54 0.00 -8.88
N GLN A 245 13.47 -0.67 -10.02
CA GLN A 245 12.28 -1.38 -10.49
C GLN A 245 12.46 -2.88 -10.31
N ALA A 246 11.38 -3.63 -10.10
CA ALA A 246 11.44 -5.06 -9.90
C ALA A 246 11.77 -5.83 -11.18
N VAL A 247 11.17 -5.40 -12.31
CA VAL A 247 11.46 -5.89 -13.65
C VAL A 247 12.23 -4.81 -14.40
N LEU A 248 13.45 -5.15 -14.79
CA LEU A 248 14.29 -4.32 -15.65
C LEU A 248 13.96 -4.63 -17.11
N ASP A 249 14.08 -3.62 -17.98
CA ASP A 249 13.84 -3.75 -19.42
C ASP A 249 12.43 -4.32 -19.72
N GLU A 250 11.43 -3.87 -18.94
CA GLU A 250 10.01 -4.25 -19.05
C GLU A 250 9.48 -4.09 -20.48
N ASP A 251 8.63 -5.03 -20.91
CA ASP A 251 8.03 -5.13 -22.24
C ASP A 251 9.03 -5.35 -23.39
N THR A 252 10.22 -5.87 -23.07
CA THR A 252 11.24 -6.24 -24.06
C THR A 252 11.64 -7.71 -23.96
N ASP A 253 12.37 -8.20 -24.96
CA ASP A 253 12.99 -9.53 -24.97
C ASP A 253 14.10 -9.70 -23.92
N LYS A 254 14.47 -8.62 -23.22
CA LYS A 254 15.50 -8.57 -22.18
C LYS A 254 14.94 -8.44 -20.77
N GLU A 255 13.62 -8.58 -20.61
CA GLU A 255 12.97 -8.56 -19.29
C GLU A 255 13.71 -9.45 -18.30
N ARG A 256 14.00 -8.91 -17.12
CA ARG A 256 14.67 -9.65 -16.05
C ARG A 256 14.33 -9.10 -14.67
N SER A 257 14.31 -10.00 -13.69
CA SER A 257 14.22 -9.60 -12.29
C SER A 257 15.45 -8.78 -11.90
N TYR A 258 15.23 -7.72 -11.13
CA TYR A 258 16.29 -6.93 -10.52
C TYR A 258 17.10 -7.74 -9.51
N TRP A 259 16.50 -8.77 -8.90
CA TRP A 259 17.13 -9.64 -7.92
C TRP A 259 16.58 -11.08 -7.99
N PRO A 260 17.10 -11.90 -8.92
CA PRO A 260 16.60 -13.26 -9.16
C PRO A 260 16.64 -14.18 -7.94
N GLU A 261 17.63 -14.01 -7.05
CA GLU A 261 17.77 -14.79 -5.82
C GLU A 261 16.66 -14.51 -4.80
N LYS A 262 16.05 -13.31 -4.85
CA LYS A 262 14.90 -12.94 -4.02
C LYS A 262 13.60 -13.35 -4.70
N GLU A 263 13.45 -12.99 -5.97
CA GLU A 263 12.19 -13.13 -6.69
C GLU A 263 12.47 -13.37 -8.18
N SER A 264 12.00 -14.50 -8.69
CA SER A 264 12.22 -14.87 -10.10
C SER A 264 11.40 -13.98 -11.04
N LEU A 265 11.83 -13.86 -12.30
CA LEU A 265 11.04 -13.14 -13.31
C LEU A 265 9.63 -13.74 -13.47
N ALA A 266 9.50 -15.08 -13.45
CA ALA A 266 8.22 -15.75 -13.55
C ALA A 266 7.27 -15.38 -12.39
N SER A 267 7.79 -15.29 -11.16
CA SER A 267 7.00 -14.86 -10.00
C SER A 267 6.56 -13.41 -10.11
N LEU A 268 7.43 -12.52 -10.63
CA LEU A 268 7.07 -11.12 -10.88
C LEU A 268 6.01 -10.99 -11.98
N GLN A 269 6.08 -11.81 -13.03
CA GLN A 269 5.07 -11.85 -14.09
C GLN A 269 3.72 -12.35 -13.57
N GLU A 270 3.70 -13.40 -12.75
CA GLU A 270 2.49 -13.89 -12.10
C GLU A 270 1.87 -12.81 -11.19
N LEU A 271 2.69 -12.05 -10.46
CA LEU A 271 2.21 -10.93 -9.66
C LEU A 271 1.65 -9.80 -10.53
N ARG A 272 2.34 -9.46 -11.63
CA ARG A 272 1.88 -8.46 -12.61
C ARG A 272 0.51 -8.82 -13.19
N GLU A 273 0.25 -10.10 -13.45
CA GLU A 273 -1.03 -10.59 -13.96
C GLU A 273 -2.14 -10.58 -12.90
N LYS A 274 -1.83 -10.96 -11.64
CA LYS A 274 -2.82 -11.06 -10.56
C LYS A 274 -3.21 -9.70 -9.98
N ASP A 275 -2.24 -8.80 -9.81
CA ASP A 275 -2.45 -7.48 -9.21
C ASP A 275 -1.61 -6.42 -9.94
N PRO A 276 -2.03 -6.01 -11.15
CA PRO A 276 -1.28 -5.06 -11.98
C PRO A 276 -1.13 -3.69 -11.30
N PHE A 277 -2.08 -3.29 -10.45
CA PHE A 277 -2.03 -1.99 -9.77
C PHE A 277 -0.98 -1.99 -8.66
N THR A 278 -0.98 -2.99 -7.79
CA THR A 278 0.07 -3.15 -6.77
C THR A 278 1.43 -3.38 -7.42
N PHE A 279 1.49 -4.14 -8.52
CA PHE A 279 2.73 -4.34 -9.25
C PHE A 279 3.28 -3.01 -9.81
N ALA A 280 2.46 -2.23 -10.52
CA ALA A 280 2.87 -0.94 -11.06
C ALA A 280 3.36 0.02 -9.97
N ALA A 281 2.61 0.12 -8.86
CA ALA A 281 2.97 0.97 -7.72
C ALA A 281 4.19 0.43 -6.97
N GLN A 282 4.07 -0.72 -6.29
CA GLN A 282 5.04 -1.18 -5.31
C GLN A 282 6.27 -1.85 -5.92
N TYR A 283 6.17 -2.38 -7.14
CA TYR A 283 7.27 -3.13 -7.78
C TYR A 283 7.94 -2.31 -8.88
N GLN A 284 7.17 -1.67 -9.76
CA GLN A 284 7.73 -0.82 -10.82
C GLN A 284 7.95 0.64 -10.40
N GLN A 285 7.52 1.04 -9.19
CA GLN A 285 7.62 2.40 -8.64
C GLN A 285 6.86 3.47 -9.44
N ARG A 286 5.89 3.04 -10.25
CA ARG A 286 5.04 3.87 -11.11
C ARG A 286 3.58 3.76 -10.67
N PRO A 287 3.21 4.26 -9.48
CA PRO A 287 1.82 4.25 -9.07
C PRO A 287 1.02 5.05 -10.09
N THR A 288 -0.07 4.46 -10.56
CA THR A 288 -0.99 5.13 -11.46
C THR A 288 -2.05 5.82 -10.64
N SER A 289 -2.54 6.96 -11.13
CA SER A 289 -3.56 7.73 -10.45
C SER A 289 -4.80 6.90 -10.20
N LEU A 290 -5.16 6.76 -8.93
CA LEU A 290 -6.52 6.42 -8.54
C LEU A 290 -7.48 7.55 -8.92
N GLY A 291 -7.00 8.78 -9.15
CA GLY A 291 -7.79 9.87 -9.76
C GLY A 291 -8.27 9.60 -11.20
N GLY A 292 -7.88 8.47 -11.78
CA GLY A 292 -8.50 7.92 -12.98
C GLY A 292 -9.80 7.20 -12.65
N VAL A 293 -10.72 7.22 -13.61
CA VAL A 293 -11.88 6.33 -13.64
C VAL A 293 -11.47 4.90 -13.20
N MET A 294 -12.09 4.36 -12.13
CA MET A 294 -11.73 3.02 -11.62
C MET A 294 -12.10 1.95 -12.65
N PHE A 295 -13.30 2.02 -13.21
CA PHE A 295 -13.75 1.11 -14.25
C PHE A 295 -13.60 1.75 -15.63
N LYS A 296 -12.51 1.46 -16.34
CA LYS A 296 -12.34 2.00 -17.69
C LYS A 296 -13.25 1.29 -18.68
N ARG A 297 -13.74 2.02 -19.69
CA ARG A 297 -14.71 1.49 -20.67
C ARG A 297 -14.18 0.28 -21.46
N ASP A 298 -12.87 0.24 -21.72
CA ASP A 298 -12.17 -0.86 -22.40
C ASP A 298 -12.06 -2.14 -21.56
N MET A 299 -12.19 -2.03 -20.24
CA MET A 299 -12.23 -3.18 -19.32
C MET A 299 -13.59 -3.90 -19.35
N ILE A 300 -14.66 -3.18 -19.72
CA ILE A 300 -16.03 -3.70 -19.72
C ILE A 300 -16.35 -4.31 -21.09
N GLN A 301 -16.65 -5.60 -21.10
CA GLN A 301 -17.01 -6.33 -22.31
C GLN A 301 -18.50 -6.16 -22.63
N ARG A 302 -18.84 -6.32 -23.91
CA ARG A 302 -20.21 -6.23 -24.41
C ARG A 302 -20.68 -7.59 -24.94
N PHE A 303 -21.95 -7.93 -24.74
CA PHE A 303 -22.54 -9.15 -25.29
C PHE A 303 -23.91 -8.90 -25.93
N ARG A 304 -24.34 -9.86 -26.77
CA ARG A 304 -25.66 -9.91 -27.42
C ARG A 304 -26.35 -11.23 -27.14
N GLY A 305 -27.65 -11.18 -26.97
CA GLY A 305 -28.44 -12.38 -26.69
C GLY A 305 -28.14 -12.97 -25.32
N ARG A 306 -28.65 -14.16 -25.06
CA ARG A 306 -28.48 -14.83 -23.78
C ARG A 306 -27.14 -15.57 -23.73
N PRO A 307 -26.26 -15.29 -22.75
CA PRO A 307 -25.01 -16.02 -22.59
C PRO A 307 -25.25 -17.51 -22.34
N GLU A 308 -24.43 -18.35 -22.98
CA GLU A 308 -24.45 -19.80 -22.78
C GLU A 308 -23.61 -20.19 -21.54
N GLY A 309 -23.83 -21.40 -21.01
CA GLY A 309 -22.96 -21.95 -19.96
C GLY A 309 -23.06 -21.31 -18.57
N LEU A 310 -24.02 -20.41 -18.34
CA LEU A 310 -24.24 -19.81 -17.02
C LEU A 310 -24.53 -20.89 -15.96
N VAL A 311 -23.83 -20.84 -14.83
CA VAL A 311 -23.91 -21.84 -13.74
C VAL A 311 -24.49 -21.29 -12.44
N ARG A 312 -24.27 -20.00 -12.14
CA ARG A 312 -24.81 -19.32 -10.95
C ARG A 312 -25.45 -17.99 -11.32
N ALA A 313 -26.46 -17.58 -10.56
CA ALA A 313 -27.09 -16.27 -10.71
C ALA A 313 -27.60 -15.74 -9.37
N GLY A 314 -27.72 -14.42 -9.25
CA GLY A 314 -28.18 -13.75 -8.04
C GLY A 314 -28.85 -12.42 -8.36
N ILE A 315 -29.62 -11.92 -7.40
CA ILE A 315 -30.15 -10.55 -7.43
C ILE A 315 -29.40 -9.75 -6.37
N PHE A 316 -28.94 -8.55 -6.71
CA PHE A 316 -28.14 -7.67 -5.87
C PHE A 316 -28.86 -6.33 -5.78
N CYS A 317 -29.16 -5.92 -4.55
CA CYS A 317 -29.99 -4.76 -4.28
C CYS A 317 -29.24 -3.71 -3.47
N ASP A 318 -29.28 -2.47 -3.94
CA ASP A 318 -28.90 -1.29 -3.17
C ASP A 318 -30.15 -0.42 -2.94
N THR A 319 -30.37 0.01 -1.70
CA THR A 319 -31.64 0.68 -1.33
C THR A 319 -31.39 2.02 -0.68
N ALA A 320 -32.01 3.05 -1.24
CA ALA A 320 -32.02 4.41 -0.72
C ALA A 320 -33.25 4.71 0.15
N MET A 321 -33.08 5.56 1.16
CA MET A 321 -34.14 6.13 1.99
C MET A 321 -34.55 7.51 1.46
N LYS A 322 -35.85 7.88 1.46
CA LYS A 322 -36.30 9.23 1.04
C LYS A 322 -36.88 10.08 2.17
N GLU A 323 -36.46 11.34 2.22
CA GLU A 323 -37.31 12.56 2.14
C GLU A 323 -36.43 13.82 1.87
N GLY A 324 -36.39 14.30 0.62
CA GLY A 324 -35.76 15.58 0.20
C GLY A 324 -35.38 15.61 -1.31
N GLU A 325 -35.32 16.78 -1.98
CA GLU A 325 -35.13 16.89 -3.45
C GLU A 325 -33.83 16.24 -4.01
N LYS A 326 -32.87 15.87 -3.14
CA LYS A 326 -31.63 15.11 -3.45
C LYS A 326 -31.71 13.63 -3.06
N ASN A 327 -32.74 12.90 -3.50
CA ASN A 327 -32.85 11.48 -3.14
C ASN A 327 -31.93 10.58 -3.97
N ASP A 328 -31.25 9.63 -3.33
CA ASP A 328 -30.46 8.55 -3.95
C ASP A 328 -31.37 7.51 -4.63
N TYR A 329 -30.82 6.71 -5.55
CA TYR A 329 -31.60 5.71 -6.28
C TYR A 329 -31.63 4.37 -5.55
N SER A 330 -32.72 3.61 -5.70
CA SER A 330 -32.68 2.17 -5.42
C SER A 330 -32.36 1.42 -6.70
N VAL A 331 -31.57 0.36 -6.58
CA VAL A 331 -31.08 -0.46 -7.68
C VAL A 331 -31.39 -1.93 -7.39
N LEU A 332 -31.99 -2.62 -8.37
CA LEU A 332 -32.18 -4.07 -8.39
C LEU A 332 -31.44 -4.61 -9.61
N LEU A 333 -30.39 -5.39 -9.38
CA LEU A 333 -29.51 -5.90 -10.43
C LEU A 333 -29.58 -7.42 -10.47
N TYR A 334 -29.83 -8.01 -11.64
CA TYR A 334 -29.76 -9.45 -11.87
C TYR A 334 -28.48 -9.78 -12.64
N ALA A 335 -27.63 -10.62 -12.05
CA ALA A 335 -26.37 -11.03 -12.66
C ALA A 335 -26.18 -12.54 -12.59
N ALA A 336 -25.41 -13.07 -13.53
CA ALA A 336 -25.05 -14.48 -13.62
C ALA A 336 -23.58 -14.66 -13.97
N THR A 337 -23.06 -15.86 -13.76
CA THR A 337 -21.68 -16.23 -14.12
C THR A 337 -21.64 -17.61 -14.75
N ASP A 338 -20.68 -17.82 -15.64
CA ASP A 338 -20.25 -19.11 -16.20
C ASP A 338 -19.08 -19.73 -15.40
N ASP A 339 -18.83 -19.25 -14.17
CA ASP A 339 -17.71 -19.57 -13.26
C ASP A 339 -16.40 -18.83 -13.58
N ARG A 340 -16.28 -18.22 -14.76
CA ARG A 340 -15.11 -17.43 -15.16
C ARG A 340 -15.42 -15.94 -15.20
N ASP A 341 -16.54 -15.59 -15.84
CA ASP A 341 -16.94 -14.23 -16.19
C ASP A 341 -18.32 -13.91 -15.58
N VAL A 342 -18.60 -12.62 -15.36
CA VAL A 342 -19.87 -12.11 -14.81
C VAL A 342 -20.63 -11.34 -15.87
N TYR A 343 -21.91 -11.63 -15.99
CA TYR A 343 -22.82 -11.06 -16.96
C TYR A 343 -23.94 -10.34 -16.21
N ILE A 344 -24.11 -9.04 -16.46
CA ILE A 344 -25.24 -8.27 -15.97
C ILE A 344 -26.41 -8.49 -16.93
N LEU A 345 -27.50 -9.10 -16.46
CA LEU A 345 -28.57 -9.57 -17.34
C LEU A 345 -29.82 -8.68 -17.31
N ASP A 346 -30.14 -8.06 -16.18
CA ASP A 346 -31.24 -7.10 -16.06
C ASP A 346 -30.96 -6.10 -14.93
N LEU A 347 -31.55 -4.92 -15.03
CA LEU A 347 -31.40 -3.81 -14.09
C LEU A 347 -32.71 -3.03 -13.99
N ASP A 348 -33.27 -2.89 -12.80
CA ASP A 348 -34.34 -1.94 -12.51
C ASP A 348 -33.83 -0.88 -11.52
N ARG A 349 -33.89 0.39 -11.91
CA ARG A 349 -33.38 1.51 -11.14
C ARG A 349 -34.44 2.60 -11.04
N GLY A 350 -34.68 3.08 -9.82
CA GLY A 350 -35.65 4.14 -9.61
C GLY A 350 -35.62 4.73 -8.22
N LYS A 351 -36.28 5.87 -8.08
CA LYS A 351 -36.43 6.56 -6.79
C LYS A 351 -37.78 6.22 -6.18
N TRP A 352 -37.84 5.11 -5.46
CA TRP A 352 -39.10 4.56 -4.94
C TRP A 352 -39.29 4.83 -3.46
N THR A 353 -40.54 4.95 -3.02
CA THR A 353 -40.89 4.88 -1.60
C THR A 353 -40.82 3.43 -1.14
N ALA A 354 -40.69 3.19 0.17
CA ALA A 354 -40.57 1.83 0.70
C ALA A 354 -41.68 0.85 0.22
N PRO A 355 -42.97 1.22 0.15
CA PRO A 355 -44.01 0.34 -0.39
C PRO A 355 -43.81 0.02 -1.88
N VAL A 356 -43.39 1.00 -2.68
CA VAL A 356 -43.13 0.80 -4.11
C VAL A 356 -41.88 -0.05 -4.34
N LEU A 357 -40.83 0.16 -3.54
CA LEU A 357 -39.60 -0.65 -3.56
C LEU A 357 -39.91 -2.13 -3.26
N LEU A 358 -40.79 -2.40 -2.28
CA LEU A 358 -41.22 -3.76 -1.97
C LEU A 358 -41.92 -4.44 -3.17
N GLU A 359 -42.87 -3.76 -3.80
CA GLU A 359 -43.57 -4.29 -4.97
C GLU A 359 -42.65 -4.45 -6.18
N ARG A 360 -41.68 -3.54 -6.35
CA ARG A 360 -40.62 -3.65 -7.37
C ARG A 360 -39.74 -4.86 -7.12
N ALA A 361 -39.27 -5.09 -5.89
CA ALA A 361 -38.46 -6.25 -5.53
C ALA A 361 -39.20 -7.57 -5.78
N LYS A 362 -40.48 -7.66 -5.40
CA LYS A 362 -41.34 -8.83 -5.68
C LYS A 362 -41.49 -9.07 -7.18
N SER A 363 -41.79 -8.03 -7.95
CA SER A 363 -41.94 -8.14 -9.41
C SER A 363 -40.61 -8.54 -10.08
N PHE A 364 -39.50 -7.95 -9.66
CA PHE A 364 -38.17 -8.27 -10.18
C PHE A 364 -37.79 -9.72 -9.89
N TRP A 365 -38.09 -10.22 -8.69
CA TRP A 365 -37.96 -11.64 -8.35
C TRP A 365 -38.82 -12.53 -9.26
N GLU A 366 -40.10 -12.20 -9.45
CA GLU A 366 -40.99 -13.01 -10.28
C GLU A 366 -40.52 -13.13 -11.73
N ARG A 367 -39.85 -12.10 -12.28
CA ARG A 367 -39.23 -12.15 -13.61
C ARG A 367 -38.02 -13.07 -13.69
N HIS A 368 -37.23 -13.16 -12.61
CA HIS A 368 -35.90 -13.80 -12.62
C HIS A 368 -35.77 -15.04 -11.76
N LYS A 369 -36.87 -15.45 -11.08
CA LYS A 369 -36.85 -16.61 -10.20
C LYS A 369 -36.45 -17.87 -10.98
N PRO A 370 -35.61 -18.75 -10.40
CA PRO A 370 -35.14 -19.93 -11.11
C PRO A 370 -36.29 -20.89 -11.43
N HIS A 371 -36.49 -21.19 -12.71
CA HIS A 371 -37.33 -22.30 -13.13
C HIS A 371 -36.52 -23.59 -13.16
N ARG A 372 -36.49 -24.33 -12.04
CA ARG A 372 -35.70 -25.57 -11.85
C ARG A 372 -35.94 -26.66 -12.90
N ILE A 373 -37.05 -26.60 -13.65
CA ILE A 373 -37.40 -27.57 -14.68
C ILE A 373 -36.76 -27.22 -16.04
N SER A 374 -36.56 -25.93 -16.34
CA SER A 374 -36.11 -25.46 -17.65
C SER A 374 -34.71 -24.84 -17.65
N ASN A 375 -34.14 -24.53 -16.48
CA ASN A 375 -32.87 -23.84 -16.36
C ASN A 375 -32.11 -24.27 -15.09
N PRO A 376 -30.99 -25.03 -15.19
CA PRO A 376 -30.28 -25.60 -14.04
C PRO A 376 -29.41 -24.60 -13.26
N LEU A 377 -29.65 -23.29 -13.42
CA LEU A 377 -28.90 -22.24 -12.74
C LEU A 377 -29.03 -22.34 -11.22
N ARG A 378 -27.90 -22.40 -10.52
CA ARG A 378 -27.86 -22.31 -9.06
C ARG A 378 -28.05 -20.86 -8.63
N PHE A 379 -29.16 -20.59 -7.97
CA PHE A 379 -29.44 -19.25 -7.47
C PHE A 379 -28.74 -19.01 -6.13
N THR A 380 -27.97 -17.92 -6.03
CA THR A 380 -27.21 -17.58 -4.83
C THR A 380 -28.07 -16.91 -3.76
N GLY A 381 -29.13 -16.20 -4.16
CA GLY A 381 -29.99 -15.43 -3.27
C GLY A 381 -30.31 -14.04 -3.81
N CYS A 382 -31.23 -13.37 -3.13
CA CYS A 382 -31.49 -11.94 -3.27
C CYS A 382 -30.71 -11.22 -2.17
N HIS A 383 -29.58 -10.65 -2.54
CA HIS A 383 -28.64 -9.96 -1.66
C HIS A 383 -29.08 -8.51 -1.51
N ILE A 384 -29.35 -8.09 -0.28
CA ILE A 384 -29.86 -6.76 0.04
C ILE A 384 -28.98 -6.17 1.15
N GLU A 385 -28.48 -4.95 0.96
CA GLU A 385 -27.75 -4.26 2.03
C GLU A 385 -28.65 -4.08 3.26
N ASP A 386 -28.21 -4.55 4.41
CA ASP A 386 -28.93 -4.43 5.68
C ASP A 386 -28.59 -3.12 6.37
N LYS A 387 -29.09 -2.04 5.76
CA LYS A 387 -28.94 -0.67 6.24
C LYS A 387 -30.15 0.17 5.83
N ALA A 388 -30.56 1.09 6.69
CA ALA A 388 -31.65 2.04 6.43
C ALA A 388 -32.92 1.36 5.86
N SER A 389 -33.33 1.69 4.63
CA SER A 389 -34.50 1.11 3.95
C SER A 389 -34.37 -0.38 3.68
N GLY A 390 -33.15 -0.90 3.54
CA GLY A 390 -32.87 -2.30 3.24
C GLY A 390 -33.26 -3.23 4.38
N THR A 391 -33.03 -2.81 5.63
CA THR A 391 -33.43 -3.58 6.82
C THR A 391 -34.95 -3.83 6.84
N GLY A 392 -35.75 -2.79 6.57
CA GLY A 392 -37.21 -2.92 6.51
C GLY A 392 -37.68 -3.80 5.34
N LEU A 393 -37.01 -3.68 4.18
CA LEU A 393 -37.29 -4.52 3.01
C LEU A 393 -37.00 -6.00 3.29
N ILE A 394 -35.84 -6.30 3.89
CA ILE A 394 -35.42 -7.65 4.28
C ILE A 394 -36.46 -8.30 5.20
N GLN A 395 -36.84 -7.61 6.28
CA GLN A 395 -37.82 -8.10 7.25
C GLN A 395 -39.16 -8.40 6.58
N THR A 396 -39.63 -7.49 5.73
CA THR A 396 -40.93 -7.63 5.07
C THR A 396 -40.93 -8.76 4.04
N LEU A 397 -39.89 -8.88 3.22
CA LEU A 397 -39.77 -9.96 2.23
C LEU A 397 -39.69 -11.33 2.90
N ARG A 398 -38.92 -11.47 3.99
CA ARG A 398 -38.85 -12.72 4.76
C ARG A 398 -40.18 -13.10 5.39
N ALA A 399 -40.94 -12.13 5.89
CA ALA A 399 -42.23 -12.39 6.52
C ALA A 399 -43.36 -12.71 5.52
N GLN A 400 -43.33 -12.12 4.32
CA GLN A 400 -44.46 -12.17 3.38
C GLN A 400 -44.24 -13.03 2.14
N THR A 401 -43.02 -13.49 1.88
CA THR A 401 -42.65 -14.17 0.62
C THR A 401 -41.71 -15.35 0.87
N SER A 402 -41.55 -16.20 -0.14
CA SER A 402 -40.55 -17.28 -0.17
C SER A 402 -39.24 -16.87 -0.85
N ILE A 403 -38.99 -15.56 -0.98
CA ILE A 403 -37.78 -15.05 -1.64
C ILE A 403 -36.56 -15.36 -0.75
N PRO A 404 -35.49 -15.98 -1.29
CA PRO A 404 -34.30 -16.31 -0.53
C PRO A 404 -33.45 -15.06 -0.27
N VAL A 405 -33.81 -14.27 0.74
CA VAL A 405 -33.14 -13.00 1.07
C VAL A 405 -31.88 -13.19 1.91
N ILE A 406 -30.76 -12.67 1.42
CA ILE A 406 -29.47 -12.60 2.10
C ILE A 406 -29.19 -11.15 2.49
N ALA A 407 -28.98 -10.93 3.78
CA ALA A 407 -28.61 -9.62 4.32
C ALA A 407 -27.10 -9.39 4.14
N VAL A 408 -26.72 -8.29 3.50
CA VAL A 408 -25.31 -7.92 3.25
C VAL A 408 -24.91 -6.78 4.16
N GLN A 409 -23.78 -6.93 4.85
CA GLN A 409 -23.21 -5.91 5.74
C GLN A 409 -21.97 -5.28 5.11
N ARG A 410 -22.09 -4.05 4.59
CA ARG A 410 -20.98 -3.31 3.95
C ARG A 410 -20.14 -2.57 4.99
N ASN A 411 -19.23 -3.30 5.63
CA ASN A 411 -18.39 -2.76 6.71
C ASN A 411 -17.12 -2.02 6.23
N ARG A 412 -16.75 -2.18 4.96
CA ARG A 412 -15.62 -1.48 4.31
C ARG A 412 -16.14 -0.37 3.39
N ASP A 413 -15.34 0.68 3.20
CA ASP A 413 -15.69 1.79 2.32
C ASP A 413 -15.85 1.33 0.86
N LYS A 414 -16.62 2.08 0.07
CA LYS A 414 -17.01 1.72 -1.31
C LYS A 414 -15.81 1.58 -2.24
N VAL A 415 -14.83 2.46 -2.10
CA VAL A 415 -13.62 2.46 -2.93
C VAL A 415 -12.78 1.21 -2.67
N SER A 416 -12.56 0.86 -1.40
CA SER A 416 -11.88 -0.37 -1.02
C SER A 416 -12.57 -1.62 -1.59
N ARG A 417 -13.91 -1.69 -1.52
CA ARG A 417 -14.67 -2.81 -2.11
C ARG A 417 -14.58 -2.85 -3.63
N ALA A 418 -14.62 -1.70 -4.30
CA ALA A 418 -14.42 -1.62 -5.74
C ALA A 418 -13.01 -2.08 -6.16
N ASN A 419 -11.98 -1.76 -5.35
CA ASN A 419 -10.62 -2.25 -5.57
C ASN A 419 -10.51 -3.77 -5.47
N ASP A 420 -11.25 -4.42 -4.56
CA ASP A 420 -11.23 -5.88 -4.41
C ASP A 420 -11.69 -6.60 -5.70
N VAL A 421 -12.61 -6.01 -6.45
CA VAL A 421 -13.16 -6.60 -7.68
C VAL A 421 -12.49 -6.10 -8.96
N LEU A 422 -11.70 -5.01 -8.86
CA LEU A 422 -11.06 -4.36 -9.99
C LEU A 422 -10.16 -5.28 -10.82
N PRO A 423 -9.38 -6.22 -10.24
CA PRO A 423 -8.58 -7.17 -11.02
C PRO A 423 -9.41 -8.04 -11.97
N TYR A 424 -10.64 -8.44 -11.58
CA TYR A 424 -11.52 -9.21 -12.45
C TYR A 424 -12.03 -8.37 -13.63
N VAL A 425 -12.42 -7.11 -13.37
CA VAL A 425 -12.90 -6.22 -14.43
C VAL A 425 -11.76 -5.84 -15.38
N ALA A 426 -10.58 -5.50 -14.85
CA ALA A 426 -9.39 -5.23 -15.64
C ALA A 426 -8.97 -6.43 -16.50
N GLY A 427 -9.20 -7.66 -16.01
CA GLY A 427 -9.03 -8.91 -16.76
C GLY A 427 -10.11 -9.20 -17.81
N GLY A 428 -11.03 -8.26 -18.08
CA GLY A 428 -12.07 -8.37 -19.10
C GLY A 428 -13.22 -9.32 -18.72
N ARG A 429 -13.47 -9.52 -17.42
CA ARG A 429 -14.45 -10.52 -16.94
C ARG A 429 -15.84 -9.97 -16.62
N LEU A 430 -16.09 -8.68 -16.87
CA LEU A 430 -17.41 -8.07 -16.68
C LEU A 430 -18.06 -7.80 -18.03
N TYR A 431 -19.23 -8.40 -18.23
CA TYR A 431 -20.01 -8.33 -19.47
C TYR A 431 -21.34 -7.61 -19.22
N ILE A 432 -21.62 -6.60 -20.06
CA ILE A 432 -22.87 -5.82 -20.05
C ILE A 432 -23.52 -5.91 -21.44
N PRO A 433 -24.85 -6.09 -21.56
CA PRO A 433 -25.51 -6.28 -22.85
C PRO A 433 -25.41 -5.01 -23.69
N ASP A 434 -25.39 -5.16 -25.01
CA ASP A 434 -25.34 -4.00 -25.91
C ASP A 434 -26.67 -3.53 -26.47
N ASP A 435 -27.75 -4.29 -26.22
CA ASP A 435 -29.09 -4.08 -26.74
C ASP A 435 -30.09 -3.59 -25.67
N GLN A 436 -29.63 -3.37 -24.44
CA GLN A 436 -30.47 -2.91 -23.34
C GLN A 436 -30.38 -1.38 -23.13
N PRO A 437 -31.52 -0.67 -22.99
CA PRO A 437 -31.53 0.80 -22.81
C PRO A 437 -30.79 1.30 -21.56
N TRP A 438 -30.65 0.46 -20.52
CA TRP A 438 -29.99 0.81 -19.27
C TRP A 438 -28.47 0.60 -19.29
N ALA A 439 -27.94 -0.17 -20.25
CA ALA A 439 -26.56 -0.62 -20.27
C ALA A 439 -25.54 0.53 -20.35
N ASP A 440 -25.78 1.50 -21.24
CA ASP A 440 -24.85 2.62 -21.41
C ASP A 440 -24.85 3.57 -20.21
N ALA A 441 -25.99 3.69 -19.51
CA ALA A 441 -26.08 4.47 -18.29
C ALA A 441 -25.33 3.80 -17.13
N LEU A 442 -25.42 2.47 -17.01
CA LEU A 442 -24.65 1.70 -16.03
C LEU A 442 -23.14 1.84 -16.28
N ILE A 443 -22.70 1.68 -17.54
CA ILE A 443 -21.29 1.85 -17.90
C ILE A 443 -20.83 3.27 -17.63
N ALA A 444 -21.63 4.29 -17.98
CA ALA A 444 -21.28 5.67 -17.70
C ALA A 444 -21.11 5.94 -16.20
N GLU A 445 -21.94 5.33 -15.34
CA GLU A 445 -21.82 5.45 -13.89
C GLU A 445 -20.57 4.72 -13.35
N LEU A 446 -20.32 3.48 -13.79
CA LEU A 446 -19.08 2.75 -13.48
C LEU A 446 -17.84 3.55 -13.93
N CYS A 447 -17.87 4.10 -15.14
CA CYS A 447 -16.80 4.92 -15.68
C CYS A 447 -16.71 6.33 -15.06
N ALA A 448 -17.71 6.78 -14.30
CA ALA A 448 -17.62 8.02 -13.52
C ALA A 448 -17.16 7.74 -12.08
N PHE A 449 -17.19 6.46 -11.66
CA PHE A 449 -16.76 6.06 -10.34
C PHE A 449 -15.26 6.29 -10.18
N SER A 450 -14.93 7.08 -9.16
CA SER A 450 -13.56 7.41 -8.83
C SER A 450 -13.40 7.47 -7.30
N PRO A 451 -12.19 7.26 -6.79
CA PRO A 451 -11.86 7.32 -5.36
C PRO A 451 -12.15 8.69 -4.73
N ALA A 452 -12.20 9.75 -5.53
CA ALA A 452 -12.55 11.09 -5.08
C ALA A 452 -14.04 11.22 -4.67
N MET A 453 -14.89 10.24 -5.03
CA MET A 453 -16.32 10.19 -4.69
C MET A 453 -17.09 11.49 -5.02
N THR A 454 -16.67 12.21 -6.06
CA THR A 454 -17.29 13.48 -6.50
C THR A 454 -18.43 13.30 -7.49
N HIS A 455 -18.77 12.07 -7.84
CA HIS A 455 -19.83 11.75 -8.80
C HIS A 455 -21.22 11.92 -8.16
N ALA A 456 -22.22 12.24 -8.98
CA ALA A 456 -23.57 12.53 -8.51
C ALA A 456 -24.35 11.27 -8.05
N HIS A 457 -23.98 10.09 -8.56
CA HIS A 457 -24.62 8.81 -8.28
C HIS A 457 -23.57 7.69 -8.30
N ASP A 458 -23.66 6.76 -7.34
CA ASP A 458 -22.79 5.58 -7.23
C ASP A 458 -23.53 4.33 -6.72
N ASP A 459 -24.86 4.36 -6.72
CA ASP A 459 -25.73 3.30 -6.21
C ASP A 459 -25.59 2.01 -7.04
N GLN A 460 -25.37 2.14 -8.36
CA GLN A 460 -25.22 0.97 -9.23
C GLN A 460 -23.88 0.27 -9.02
N VAL A 461 -22.84 1.04 -8.66
CA VAL A 461 -21.48 0.52 -8.44
C VAL A 461 -21.48 -0.54 -7.34
N ASP A 462 -22.19 -0.27 -6.24
CA ASP A 462 -22.32 -1.19 -5.12
C ASP A 462 -22.92 -2.54 -5.54
N THR A 463 -23.99 -2.52 -6.33
CA THR A 463 -24.63 -3.76 -6.80
C THR A 463 -23.75 -4.56 -7.76
N VAL A 464 -22.94 -3.90 -8.59
CA VAL A 464 -21.99 -4.57 -9.49
C VAL A 464 -20.84 -5.18 -8.71
N VAL A 465 -20.30 -4.46 -7.73
CA VAL A 465 -19.22 -4.95 -6.85
C VAL A 465 -19.70 -6.18 -6.07
N ASP A 466 -20.86 -6.11 -5.43
CA ASP A 466 -21.44 -7.24 -4.68
C ASP A 466 -21.70 -8.44 -5.61
N ALA A 467 -22.11 -8.20 -6.86
CA ALA A 467 -22.30 -9.25 -7.86
C ALA A 467 -20.99 -9.95 -8.22
N ILE A 468 -19.93 -9.20 -8.52
CA ILE A 468 -18.63 -9.78 -8.88
C ILE A 468 -18.04 -10.55 -7.71
N ASP A 469 -18.05 -9.95 -6.51
CA ASP A 469 -17.54 -10.55 -5.28
C ASP A 469 -18.25 -11.90 -5.00
N THR A 470 -19.58 -11.89 -5.02
CA THR A 470 -20.39 -13.08 -4.74
C THR A 470 -20.28 -14.16 -5.82
N LEU A 471 -20.19 -13.77 -7.09
CA LEU A 471 -20.26 -14.72 -8.20
C LEU A 471 -18.90 -15.30 -8.59
N LEU A 472 -17.79 -14.55 -8.43
CA LEU A 472 -16.45 -15.01 -8.84
C LEU A 472 -15.55 -15.44 -7.68
N MET A 473 -15.74 -14.95 -6.46
CA MET A 473 -14.84 -15.36 -5.37
C MET A 473 -15.13 -16.82 -4.95
N PRO A 474 -14.11 -17.69 -4.87
CA PRO A 474 -14.25 -19.04 -4.36
C PRO A 474 -14.78 -18.98 -2.93
N THR A 475 -15.91 -19.64 -2.69
CA THR A 475 -16.67 -19.62 -1.44
C THR A 475 -15.81 -19.64 -0.17
N GLY A 476 -15.67 -18.48 0.46
CA GLY A 476 -15.28 -18.32 1.87
C GLY A 476 -16.44 -17.91 2.78
N GLY A 477 -17.66 -17.72 2.26
CA GLY A 477 -18.78 -17.16 3.03
C GLY A 477 -20.17 -17.76 2.79
N MET A 478 -20.33 -18.70 1.85
CA MET A 478 -21.63 -19.37 1.67
C MET A 478 -21.86 -20.38 2.79
N LEU A 479 -22.34 -19.91 3.95
CA LEU A 479 -23.23 -20.61 4.91
C LEU A 479 -23.47 -19.79 6.21
N ALA A 480 -22.98 -18.56 6.34
CA ALA A 480 -23.27 -17.72 7.50
C ALA A 480 -24.45 -16.78 7.20
N GLY A 481 -25.67 -17.16 7.61
CA GLY A 481 -26.82 -16.23 7.67
C GLY A 481 -28.07 -16.59 6.86
N ALA A 482 -28.11 -17.77 6.21
CA ALA A 482 -29.36 -18.28 5.65
C ALA A 482 -30.23 -18.86 6.77
N ASP A 483 -31.26 -18.11 7.17
CA ASP A 483 -32.36 -18.63 7.97
C ASP A 483 -33.25 -19.46 7.04
N TRP A 484 -33.35 -20.76 7.31
CA TRP A 484 -34.17 -21.72 6.57
C TRP A 484 -35.46 -22.06 7.34
N SER A 485 -35.96 -21.14 8.17
CA SER A 485 -37.25 -21.29 8.84
C SER A 485 -38.45 -20.95 7.94
#